data_AF-A0A1U7CRJ6-F1
#
_entry.id   AF-A0A1U7CRJ6-F1
#
_cell.length_a   1.000
_cell.length_b   1.000
_cell.length_c   1.000
_cell.angle_alpha   90.00
_cell.angle_beta   90.00
_cell.angle_gamma   90.00
#
_symmetry.space_group_name_H-M   'P 1'
#
loop_
_entity.id
_entity.type
_entity.pdbx_description
1 polymer ?
#
loop_
_entity_poly.entity_id
_entity_poly.type
_entity_poly.pdbx_seq_one_letter_code
_entity_poly.pdbx_strand_id
1 'polypeptide(L)'
;MIDLIKKTLLTGVGLAVMTKDKVEELGRDLVSQAKLSESEGREFVDNLVKQSDTARNEFETRINAVVKKTIEGLNLVHKDEIAGLQARVDDLAAELKRHQDSTTSHN
;
A
#
# COMPACT_ATOMS: atom_id res chain seq x y z
N MET A 1 -10.97 9.13 -28.24
CA MET A 1 -9.68 9.36 -27.56
C MET A 1 -9.88 9.91 -26.15
N ILE A 2 -10.37 11.14 -25.99
CA ILE A 2 -10.82 11.64 -24.66
C ILE A 2 -11.85 10.68 -24.04
N ASP A 3 -12.70 10.05 -24.86
CA ASP A 3 -13.69 9.09 -24.41
C ASP A 3 -13.11 7.84 -23.73
N LEU A 4 -11.91 7.38 -24.11
CA LEU A 4 -11.29 6.22 -23.46
C LEU A 4 -10.74 6.62 -22.10
N ILE A 5 -10.02 7.75 -22.01
CA ILE A 5 -9.54 8.29 -20.74
C ILE A 5 -10.71 8.61 -19.81
N LYS A 6 -11.77 9.25 -20.32
CA LYS A 6 -13.01 9.50 -19.58
C LYS A 6 -13.66 8.21 -19.12
N LYS A 7 -13.79 7.20 -19.97
CA LYS A 7 -14.36 5.90 -19.58
C LYS A 7 -13.49 5.19 -18.55
N THR A 8 -12.18 5.17 -18.71
CA THR A 8 -11.24 4.57 -17.75
C THR A 8 -11.36 5.27 -16.39
N LEU A 9 -11.39 6.61 -16.36
CA LEU A 9 -11.62 7.39 -15.14
C LEU A 9 -13.02 7.17 -14.55
N LEU A 10 -14.07 7.17 -15.38
CA LEU A 10 -15.47 7.03 -14.99
C LEU A 10 -15.81 5.59 -14.55
N THR A 11 -15.09 4.61 -15.09
CA THR A 11 -15.17 3.19 -14.71
C THR A 11 -14.27 2.91 -13.50
N GLY A 12 -13.48 3.90 -13.04
CA GLY A 12 -12.58 3.74 -11.90
C GLY A 12 -11.44 2.76 -12.18
N VAL A 13 -11.11 2.52 -13.45
CA VAL A 13 -9.92 1.76 -13.84
C VAL A 13 -8.72 2.64 -13.48
N GLY A 14 -8.29 2.52 -12.22
CA GLY A 14 -7.22 3.34 -11.69
C GLY A 14 -5.90 3.07 -12.41
N LEU A 15 -4.93 3.95 -12.16
CA LEU A 15 -3.55 3.80 -12.66
C LEU A 15 -2.92 2.45 -12.27
N ALA A 16 -3.40 1.80 -11.20
CA ALA A 16 -2.95 0.48 -10.77
C ALA A 16 -3.24 -0.65 -11.78
N VAL A 17 -4.32 -0.52 -12.56
CA VAL A 17 -4.75 -1.52 -13.56
C VAL A 17 -4.21 -1.18 -14.96
N MET A 18 -3.74 0.06 -15.18
CA MET A 18 -3.02 0.40 -16.39
C MET A 18 -1.70 -0.37 -16.46
N THR A 19 -1.59 -1.22 -17.48
CA THR A 19 -0.34 -1.93 -17.80
C THR A 19 0.55 -1.02 -18.65
N LYS A 20 1.85 -1.34 -18.68
CA LYS A 20 2.83 -0.67 -19.54
C LYS A 20 2.36 -0.60 -20.99
N ASP A 21 1.82 -1.69 -21.53
CA ASP A 21 1.28 -1.75 -22.91
C ASP A 21 0.20 -0.69 -23.17
N LYS A 22 -0.66 -0.43 -22.19
CA LYS A 22 -1.74 0.57 -22.28
C LYS A 22 -1.24 1.99 -22.12
N VAL A 23 -0.21 2.22 -21.30
CA VAL A 23 0.50 3.50 -21.23
C VAL A 23 1.17 3.79 -22.56
N GLU A 24 1.84 2.81 -23.15
CA GLU A 24 2.50 2.96 -24.44
C GLU A 24 1.52 3.21 -25.59
N GLU A 25 0.38 2.51 -25.61
CA GLU A 25 -0.69 2.75 -26.60
C GLU A 25 -1.21 4.18 -26.54
N LEU A 26 -1.54 4.66 -25.33
CA LEU A 26 -1.94 6.06 -25.12
C LEU A 26 -0.84 7.04 -25.54
N GLY A 27 0.41 6.72 -25.22
CA GLY A 27 1.56 7.52 -25.63
C GLY A 27 1.68 7.63 -27.15
N ARG A 28 1.63 6.50 -27.86
CA ARG A 28 1.69 6.44 -29.33
C ARG A 28 0.53 7.19 -29.99
N ASP A 29 -0.67 7.07 -29.43
CA ASP A 29 -1.84 7.79 -29.92
C ASP A 29 -1.69 9.31 -29.75
N LEU A 30 -1.15 9.76 -28.61
CA LEU A 30 -0.86 11.18 -28.36
C LEU A 30 0.22 11.73 -29.30
N VAL A 31 1.27 10.95 -29.56
CA VAL A 31 2.32 11.28 -30.54
C VAL A 31 1.74 11.49 -31.94
N SER A 32 0.85 10.58 -32.36
CA SER A 32 0.16 10.66 -33.65
C SER A 32 -0.70 11.92 -33.76
N GLN A 33 -1.45 12.25 -32.70
CA GLN A 33 -2.31 13.43 -32.67
C GLN A 33 -1.53 14.74 -32.63
N ALA A 34 -0.44 14.78 -31.88
CA ALA A 34 0.43 15.94 -31.75
C ALA A 34 1.33 16.13 -32.99
N LYS A 35 1.31 15.20 -33.95
CA LYS A 35 2.16 15.19 -35.16
C LYS A 35 3.65 15.35 -34.81
N LEU A 36 4.07 14.72 -33.72
CA LEU A 36 5.47 14.74 -33.31
C LEU A 36 6.32 13.94 -34.31
N SER A 37 7.58 14.35 -34.48
CA SER A 37 8.53 13.56 -35.25
C SER A 37 8.80 12.21 -34.57
N GLU A 38 9.38 11.26 -35.31
CA GLU A 38 9.61 9.91 -34.78
C GLU A 38 10.53 9.91 -33.55
N SER A 39 11.53 10.80 -33.50
CA SER A 39 12.42 10.91 -32.34
C SER A 39 11.70 11.52 -31.13
N GLU A 40 10.96 12.62 -31.34
CA GLU A 40 10.19 13.28 -30.27
C GLU A 40 9.09 12.36 -29.72
N GLY A 41 8.46 11.58 -30.61
CA GLY A 41 7.44 10.64 -30.22
C GLY A 41 7.98 9.50 -29.36
N ARG A 42 9.13 8.95 -29.74
CA ARG A 42 9.77 7.87 -28.99
C ARG A 42 10.21 8.34 -27.60
N GLU A 43 10.80 9.54 -27.52
CA GLU A 43 11.17 10.15 -26.24
C GLU A 43 9.96 10.47 -25.36
N PHE A 44 8.86 10.93 -25.96
CA PHE A 44 7.61 11.19 -25.24
C PHE A 44 7.04 9.92 -24.61
N VAL A 45 6.95 8.83 -25.37
CA VAL A 45 6.42 7.55 -24.86
C VAL A 45 7.29 7.02 -23.72
N ASP A 46 8.62 7.04 -23.89
CA ASP A 46 9.56 6.60 -22.84
C ASP A 46 9.42 7.42 -21.56
N ASN A 47 9.26 8.74 -21.69
CA ASN A 47 9.04 9.62 -20.54
C ASN A 47 7.68 9.37 -19.87
N LEU A 48 6.63 9.10 -20.66
CA LEU A 48 5.31 8.79 -20.15
C LEU A 48 5.31 7.50 -19.34
N VAL A 49 5.98 6.46 -19.84
CA VAL A 49 6.16 5.18 -19.13
C VAL A 49 6.91 5.41 -17.81
N LYS A 50 8.06 6.10 -17.84
CA LYS A 50 8.84 6.38 -16.62
C LYS A 50 8.05 7.20 -15.59
N GLN A 51 7.33 8.24 -16.02
CA GLN A 51 6.50 9.03 -15.12
C GLN A 51 5.36 8.19 -14.52
N SER A 52 4.76 7.29 -15.31
CA SER A 52 3.70 6.41 -14.82
C SER A 52 4.18 5.48 -13.70
N ASP A 53 5.38 4.93 -13.83
CA ASP A 53 5.99 4.08 -12.80
C ASP A 53 6.28 4.88 -11.51
N THR A 54 6.86 6.08 -11.63
CA THR A 54 7.10 6.96 -10.49
C THR A 54 5.80 7.34 -9.78
N ALA A 55 4.79 7.77 -10.54
CA ALA A 55 3.49 8.14 -9.99
C ALA A 55 2.82 6.98 -9.26
N ARG A 56 2.96 5.75 -9.77
CA ARG A 56 2.47 4.53 -9.13
C ARG A 56 3.13 4.29 -7.77
N ASN A 57 4.46 4.36 -7.70
CA ASN A 57 5.22 4.15 -6.47
C ASN A 57 4.90 5.22 -5.40
N GLU A 58 4.79 6.48 -5.80
CA GLU A 58 4.40 7.56 -4.90
C GLU A 58 2.98 7.38 -4.37
N PHE A 59 2.06 6.94 -5.23
CA PHE A 59 0.69 6.66 -4.85
C PHE A 59 0.60 5.50 -3.84
N GLU A 60 1.30 4.39 -4.09
CA GLU A 60 1.38 3.26 -3.16
C GLU A 60 1.94 3.70 -1.80
N THR A 61 2.99 4.52 -1.78
CA THR A 61 3.58 5.06 -0.55
C THR A 61 2.58 5.92 0.22
N ARG A 62 1.86 6.81 -0.47
CA ARG A 62 0.83 7.67 0.14
C ARG A 62 -0.33 6.85 0.70
N ILE A 63 -0.82 5.86 -0.06
CA ILE A 63 -1.90 4.98 0.38
C ILE A 63 -1.46 4.21 1.63
N ASN A 64 -0.26 3.63 1.65
CA ASN A 64 0.25 2.93 2.83
C ASN A 64 0.34 3.84 4.05
N ALA A 65 0.79 5.10 3.88
CA ALA A 65 0.84 6.07 4.95
C ALA A 65 -0.55 6.44 5.48
N VAL A 66 -1.54 6.65 4.59
CA VAL A 66 -2.92 6.96 4.96
C VAL A 66 -3.56 5.79 5.70
N VAL A 67 -3.40 4.57 5.19
CA VAL A 67 -3.91 3.36 5.82
C VAL A 67 -3.28 3.18 7.20
N LYS A 68 -1.96 3.31 7.32
CA LYS A 68 -1.25 3.22 8.60
C LYS A 68 -1.78 4.24 9.60
N LYS A 69 -1.86 5.52 9.22
CA LYS A 69 -2.38 6.60 10.07
C LYS A 69 -3.83 6.35 10.48
N THR A 70 -4.65 5.79 9.60
CA THR A 70 -6.04 5.45 9.90
C THR A 70 -6.10 4.33 10.94
N ILE A 71 -5.30 3.28 10.77
CA ILE A 71 -5.20 2.17 11.72
C ILE A 71 -4.70 2.66 13.09
N GLU A 72 -3.68 3.52 13.12
CA GLU A 72 -3.18 4.15 14.35
C GLU A 72 -4.23 5.03 15.05
N GLY A 73 -5.11 5.68 14.28
CA GLY A 73 -6.22 6.48 14.81
C GLY A 73 -7.41 5.65 15.29
N LEU A 74 -7.49 4.38 14.89
CA LEU A 74 -8.45 3.44 15.44
C LEU A 74 -7.81 2.82 16.69
N ASN A 75 -8.58 2.67 17.78
CA ASN A 75 -8.11 2.03 19.01
C ASN A 75 -8.01 0.50 18.82
N LEU A 76 -7.27 0.05 17.81
CA LEU A 76 -7.05 -1.33 17.44
C LEU A 76 -5.84 -1.83 18.21
N VAL A 77 -6.05 -2.87 19.03
CA VAL A 77 -4.95 -3.51 19.75
C VAL A 77 -4.09 -4.28 18.76
N HIS A 78 -2.78 -4.01 18.74
CA HIS A 78 -1.84 -4.76 17.91
C HIS A 78 -1.63 -6.18 18.45
N LYS A 79 -1.42 -7.16 17.56
CA LYS A 79 -1.17 -8.55 17.96
C LYS A 79 0.02 -8.68 18.94
N ASP A 80 1.04 -7.86 18.75
CA ASP A 80 2.23 -7.85 19.59
C ASP A 80 1.93 -7.35 21.01
N GLU A 81 1.01 -6.37 21.14
CA GLU A 81 0.54 -5.89 22.45
C GLU A 81 -0.26 -6.96 23.18
N ILE A 82 -1.10 -7.72 22.46
CA ILE A 82 -1.83 -8.87 23.04
C ILE A 82 -0.85 -9.96 23.49
N ALA A 83 0.14 -10.30 22.67
CA ALA A 83 1.15 -11.30 23.00
C ALA A 83 1.96 -10.88 24.24
N GLY A 84 2.35 -9.61 24.33
CA GLY A 84 3.03 -9.05 25.50
C GLY A 84 2.16 -9.09 26.76
N LEU A 85 0.86 -8.80 26.64
CA LEU A 85 -0.08 -8.91 27.75
C LEU A 85 -0.20 -10.36 28.23
N GLN A 86 -0.27 -11.31 27.29
CA GLN A 86 -0.42 -12.73 27.57
C GLN A 86 0.82 -13.29 28.27
N ALA A 87 2.03 -12.92 27.84
CA ALA A 87 3.26 -13.29 28.53
C ALA A 87 3.29 -12.77 29.98
N ARG A 88 2.87 -11.52 30.22
CA ARG A 88 2.78 -10.96 31.58
C ARG A 88 1.76 -11.70 32.45
N VAL A 89 0.64 -12.13 31.87
CA VAL A 89 -0.36 -12.94 32.58
C VAL A 89 0.24 -14.30 32.95
N ASP A 90 0.96 -14.94 32.05
CA ASP A 90 1.61 -16.23 32.29
C ASP A 90 2.70 -16.13 33.38
N ASP A 91 3.52 -15.07 33.36
CA ASP A 91 4.53 -14.81 34.38
C ASP A 91 3.91 -14.61 35.77
N LEU A 92 2.86 -13.79 35.86
CA LEU A 92 2.12 -13.56 37.10
C LEU A 92 1.47 -14.85 37.61
N ALA A 93 0.89 -15.66 36.72
CA ALA A 93 0.30 -16.95 37.08
C ALA A 93 1.36 -17.91 37.64
N ALA A 94 2.56 -17.94 37.04
CA ALA A 94 3.67 -18.76 37.51
C ALA A 94 4.21 -18.28 38.88
N GLU A 95 4.24 -16.98 39.13
CA GLU A 95 4.66 -16.41 40.41
C GLU A 95 3.63 -16.66 41.52
N LEU A 96 2.33 -16.51 41.22
CA LEU A 96 1.25 -16.81 42.16
C LEU A 96 1.29 -18.28 42.60
N LYS A 97 1.55 -19.20 41.66
CA LYS A 97 1.68 -20.63 41.94
C LYS A 97 2.87 -20.92 42.87
N ARG A 98 4.02 -20.30 42.61
CA ARG A 98 5.20 -20.41 43.50
C ARG A 98 4.91 -19.93 44.93
N HIS A 99 4.15 -18.85 45.08
CA HIS A 99 3.71 -18.37 46.38
C HIS A 99 2.72 -19.31 47.07
N GLN A 100 1.77 -19.92 46.36
CA GLN A 100 0.85 -20.91 46.92
C GLN A 100 1.58 -22.19 47.38
N ASP A 101 2.53 -22.68 46.58
CA ASP A 101 3.30 -23.89 46.90
C ASP A 101 4.22 -23.69 48.12
N SER A 102 4.82 -22.51 48.27
CA SER A 102 5.66 -22.15 49.42
C SER A 102 4.87 -21.95 50.72
N THR A 103 3.61 -21.48 50.63
CA THR A 103 2.72 -21.32 51.78
C THR A 103 2.14 -22.66 52.26
N THR A 104 1.95 -23.63 51.36
CA THR A 104 1.44 -24.97 51.69
C THR A 104 2.51 -25.87 52.34
N SER A 105 3.80 -25.61 52.09
CA SER A 105 4.92 -26.37 52.66
C SER A 105 5.28 -25.98 54.11
N HIS A 106 4.71 -24.88 54.64
CA HIS A 106 4.97 -24.37 56.00
C HIS A 106 3.84 -24.67 57.01
N ASN A 107 2.89 -25.55 56.67
CA ASN A 107 1.84 -26.03 57.57
C ASN A 107 1.94 -27.56 57.77
#